data_AF-A0A8J7X810-F1
#
_entry.id   AF-A0A8J7X810-F1
#
_cell.length_a   1.000
_cell.length_b   1.000
_cell.length_c   1.000
_cell.angle_alpha   90.00
_cell.angle_beta   90.00
_cell.angle_gamma   90.00
#
_symmetry.space_group_name_H-M   'P 1'
#
loop_
_entity.id
_entity.type
_entity.pdbx_description
1 polymer ?
#
loop_
_entity_poly.entity_id
_entity_poly.type
_entity_poly.pdbx_seq_one_letter_code
_entity_poly.pdbx_strand_id
1 'polypeptide(L)'
;MDLDSIHKKFSDDLGDAKTIIVVGRCSIEYWGRSRSVIGAGDRVVMFKPDSTLIIHSPKGFKPVNWMSPPTDTEVELEEGCLKVFSQRTVKP
;
A
#
# COMPACT_ATOMS: atom_id res chain seq x y z
N MET A 1 6.05 4.08 18.33
CA MET A 1 4.95 3.11 18.26
C MET A 1 5.56 1.77 17.93
N ASP A 2 5.15 0.73 18.65
CA ASP A 2 5.35 -0.66 18.24
C ASP A 2 4.50 -1.00 16.99
N LEU A 3 4.77 -2.16 16.40
CA LEU A 3 4.09 -2.61 15.18
C LEU A 3 2.60 -2.86 15.38
N ASP A 4 2.19 -3.35 16.55
CA ASP A 4 0.78 -3.57 16.89
C ASP A 4 -0.01 -2.25 16.89
N SER A 5 0.56 -1.21 17.49
CA SER A 5 -0.02 0.15 17.50
C SER A 5 -0.12 0.74 16.08
N ILE A 6 0.89 0.48 15.23
CA ILE A 6 0.87 0.93 13.82
C ILE A 6 -0.20 0.17 13.04
N HIS A 7 -0.26 -1.16 13.17
CA HIS A 7 -1.25 -2.01 12.52
C HIS A 7 -2.67 -1.60 12.89
N LYS A 8 -2.93 -1.42 14.19
CA LYS A 8 -4.23 -0.97 14.68
C LYS A 8 -4.59 0.39 14.09
N LYS A 9 -3.69 1.36 14.16
CA LYS A 9 -3.94 2.71 13.64
C LYS A 9 -4.22 2.69 12.14
N PHE A 10 -3.43 1.93 11.37
CA PHE A 10 -3.60 1.79 9.94
C PHE A 10 -4.98 1.18 9.61
N SER A 11 -5.36 0.14 10.34
CA SER A 11 -6.65 -0.53 10.18
C SER A 11 -7.83 0.39 10.49
N ASP A 12 -7.75 1.13 11.60
CA ASP A 12 -8.76 2.14 11.97
C ASP A 12 -8.87 3.23 10.89
N ASP A 13 -7.74 3.77 10.42
CA ASP A 13 -7.71 4.82 9.40
C ASP A 13 -8.23 4.35 8.03
N LEU A 14 -8.00 3.07 7.67
CA LEU A 14 -8.60 2.46 6.47
C LEU A 14 -10.12 2.39 6.60
N GLY A 15 -10.63 1.91 7.75
CA GLY A 15 -12.06 1.82 8.02
C GLY A 15 -12.78 3.17 8.01
N ASP A 16 -12.08 4.22 8.45
CA ASP A 16 -12.55 5.60 8.43
C ASP A 16 -12.41 6.29 7.05
N ALA A 17 -11.93 5.58 6.02
CA ALA A 17 -11.63 6.12 4.69
C ALA A 17 -10.72 7.36 4.72
N LYS A 18 -9.73 7.39 5.61
CA LYS A 18 -8.77 8.50 5.69
C LYS A 18 -7.73 8.41 4.58
N THR A 19 -7.06 9.54 4.31
CA THR A 19 -5.82 9.51 3.54
C THR A 19 -4.70 8.98 4.43
N ILE A 20 -4.06 7.89 4.03
CA ILE A 20 -2.93 7.29 4.75
C ILE A 20 -1.68 7.46 3.91
N ILE A 21 -0.60 7.95 4.53
CA ILE A 21 0.72 8.04 3.93
C ILE A 21 1.69 7.25 4.81
N VAL A 22 2.31 6.22 4.23
CA VAL A 22 3.40 5.48 4.85
C VAL A 22 4.69 5.83 4.13
N VAL A 23 5.69 6.23 4.91
CA VAL A 23 7.05 6.48 4.41
C VAL A 23 7.97 5.49 5.10
N GLY A 24 8.64 4.65 4.32
CA GLY A 24 9.48 3.60 4.88
C GLY A 24 10.07 2.69 3.82
N ARG A 25 10.87 1.73 4.28
CA ARG A 25 11.49 0.72 3.42
C ARG A 25 10.54 -0.45 3.22
N CYS A 26 10.18 -0.73 1.97
CA CYS A 26 9.34 -1.89 1.63
C CYS A 26 9.73 -2.49 0.27
N SER A 27 9.33 -3.75 0.07
CA SER A 27 9.27 -4.42 -1.24
C SER A 27 7.84 -4.35 -1.79
N ILE A 28 7.70 -4.52 -3.10
CA ILE A 28 6.40 -4.49 -3.78
C ILE A 28 6.31 -5.71 -4.68
N GLU A 29 5.23 -6.45 -4.55
CA GLU A 29 4.84 -7.48 -5.51
C GLU A 29 3.54 -7.07 -6.18
N TYR A 30 3.51 -7.11 -7.51
CA TYR A 30 2.33 -6.78 -8.28
C TYR A 30 1.97 -7.90 -9.24
N TRP A 31 0.67 -8.19 -9.24
CA TRP A 31 0.07 -9.26 -10.02
C TRP A 31 -1.21 -8.74 -10.68
N GLY A 32 -1.19 -8.65 -12.01
CA GLY A 32 -2.34 -8.17 -12.79
C GLY A 32 -2.12 -8.37 -14.28
N ARG A 33 -2.36 -7.33 -15.09
CA ARG A 33 -2.11 -7.37 -16.55
C ARG A 33 -0.64 -7.66 -16.89
N SER A 34 0.25 -7.29 -15.98
CA SER A 34 1.65 -7.71 -15.95
C SER A 34 1.98 -8.24 -14.55
N ARG A 35 3.16 -8.83 -14.41
CA ARG A 35 3.72 -9.25 -13.13
C ARG A 35 5.03 -8.52 -12.91
N SER A 36 5.23 -7.95 -11.72
CA SER A 36 6.49 -7.31 -11.37
C SER A 36 6.80 -7.49 -9.88
N VAL A 37 8.10 -7.51 -9.57
CA VAL A 37 8.63 -7.51 -8.21
C VAL A 37 9.64 -6.37 -8.13
N ILE A 38 9.48 -5.51 -7.13
CA ILE A 38 10.40 -4.42 -6.82
C ILE A 38 10.97 -4.71 -5.44
N GLY A 39 12.29 -4.93 -5.37
CA GLY A 39 12.98 -5.22 -4.13
C GLY A 39 12.92 -4.06 -3.11
N ALA A 40 13.40 -4.35 -1.90
CA ALA A 40 13.36 -3.43 -0.78
C ALA A 40 14.02 -2.08 -1.10
N GLY A 41 13.29 -1.00 -0.83
CA GLY A 41 13.82 0.36 -0.90
C GLY A 41 12.87 1.36 -0.27
N ASP A 42 13.32 2.60 -0.11
CA ASP A 42 12.51 3.63 0.53
C ASP A 42 11.37 4.07 -0.41
N ARG A 43 10.14 4.11 0.11
CA ARG A 43 8.95 4.45 -0.65
C ARG A 43 8.08 5.44 0.12
N VAL A 44 7.30 6.19 -0.65
CA VAL A 44 6.08 6.86 -0.17
C VAL A 44 4.92 6.06 -0.71
N VAL A 45 4.14 5.45 0.17
CA VAL A 45 2.92 4.68 -0.14
C VAL A 45 1.73 5.51 0.31
N MET A 46 0.79 5.77 -0.60
CA MET A 46 -0.40 6.57 -0.33
C MET A 46 -1.66 5.78 -0.62
N PHE A 47 -2.56 5.73 0.37
CA PHE A 47 -3.93 5.23 0.25
C PHE A 47 -4.86 6.43 0.35
N LYS A 48 -5.75 6.58 -0.63
CA LYS A 48 -6.72 7.68 -0.69
C LYS A 48 -8.11 7.22 -0.24
N PRO A 49 -8.97 8.15 0.22
CA PRO A 49 -10.35 7.85 0.60
C PRO A 49 -11.19 7.19 -0.50
N ASP A 50 -10.85 7.45 -1.77
CA ASP A 50 -11.49 6.83 -2.92
C ASP A 50 -10.99 5.41 -3.23
N SER A 51 -10.14 4.82 -2.38
CA SER A 51 -9.42 3.55 -2.54
C SER A 51 -8.32 3.53 -3.60
N THR A 52 -7.84 4.69 -4.07
CA THR A 52 -6.63 4.74 -4.92
C THR A 52 -5.38 4.39 -4.10
N LEU A 53 -4.53 3.49 -4.62
CA LEU A 53 -3.19 3.22 -4.11
C LEU A 53 -2.12 3.79 -5.05
N ILE A 54 -1.17 4.54 -4.50
CA ILE A 54 -0.04 5.12 -5.24
C ILE A 54 1.26 4.86 -4.48
N ILE A 55 2.28 4.35 -5.17
CA ILE A 55 3.60 4.09 -4.59
C ILE A 55 4.68 4.83 -5.38
N HIS A 56 5.41 5.70 -4.72
CA HIS A 56 6.54 6.43 -5.29
C HIS A 56 7.89 5.94 -4.74
N SER A 57 8.90 5.98 -5.61
CA SER A 57 10.30 5.89 -5.21
C SER A 57 10.88 7.29 -4.94
N PRO A 58 12.08 7.41 -4.33
CA PRO A 58 12.66 8.71 -3.98
C PRO A 58 13.02 9.59 -5.19
N LYS A 59 13.05 9.00 -6.39
CA LYS A 59 13.36 9.67 -7.65
C LYS A 59 12.27 9.36 -8.68
N GLY A 60 12.13 10.27 -9.63
CA GLY A 60 11.20 10.15 -10.75
C GLY A 60 9.86 10.82 -10.46
N PHE A 61 9.25 11.33 -11.53
CA PHE A 61 7.95 12.02 -11.46
C PHE A 61 6.76 11.06 -11.35
N LYS A 62 6.86 9.87 -11.96
CA LYS A 62 5.75 8.91 -12.02
C LYS A 62 5.81 7.92 -10.84
N PRO A 63 4.67 7.40 -10.38
CA PRO A 63 4.66 6.31 -9.40
C PRO A 63 5.32 5.07 -10.00
N VAL A 64 5.98 4.29 -9.14
CA VAL A 64 6.59 3.01 -9.52
C VAL A 64 5.58 1.87 -9.52
N ASN A 65 4.49 2.00 -8.77
CA ASN A 65 3.33 1.13 -8.85
C ASN A 65 2.08 1.88 -8.39
N TRP A 66 0.91 1.52 -8.92
CA TRP A 66 -0.36 2.13 -8.55
C TRP A 66 -1.53 1.19 -8.82
N MET A 67 -2.65 1.44 -8.15
CA MET A 67 -3.92 0.78 -8.40
C MET A 67 -5.05 1.80 -8.40
N SER A 68 -5.82 1.80 -9.48
CA SER A 68 -7.00 2.65 -9.60
C SER A 68 -8.20 2.02 -8.88
N PRO A 69 -9.10 2.84 -8.32
CA PRO A 69 -10.28 2.36 -7.62
C PRO A 69 -11.27 1.65 -8.55
N PRO A 70 -12.23 0.88 -7.98
CA PRO A 70 -12.31 0.51 -6.57
C PRO A 70 -11.29 -0.57 -6.21
N THR A 71 -10.65 -0.42 -5.06
CA THR A 71 -9.79 -1.42 -4.46
C THR A 71 -10.26 -1.79 -3.07
N ASP A 72 -9.99 -3.02 -2.68
CA ASP A 72 -10.09 -3.49 -1.30
C ASP A 72 -8.67 -3.67 -0.76
N THR A 73 -8.42 -3.18 0.45
CA THR A 73 -7.08 -3.15 1.05
C THR A 73 -7.13 -3.70 2.46
N GLU A 74 -6.29 -4.70 2.71
CA GLU A 74 -6.13 -5.38 3.98
C GLU A 74 -4.70 -5.17 4.50
N VAL A 75 -4.55 -5.22 5.81
CA VAL A 75 -3.27 -5.05 6.48
C VAL A 75 -3.07 -6.10 7.55
N GLU A 76 -1.91 -6.73 7.54
CA GLU A 76 -1.54 -7.81 8.46
C GLU A 76 -0.14 -7.57 9.03
N LEU A 77 0.11 -8.15 10.20
CA LEU A 77 1.45 -8.27 10.76
C LEU A 77 2.01 -9.64 10.43
N GLU A 78 3.11 -9.68 9.69
CA GLU A 78 3.80 -10.91 9.31
C GLU A 78 5.30 -10.73 9.52
N GLU A 79 5.95 -11.66 10.22
CA GLU A 79 7.42 -11.67 10.41
C GLU A 79 8.03 -10.31 10.87
N GLY A 80 7.33 -9.56 11.71
CA GLY A 80 7.80 -8.25 12.19
C GLY A 80 7.72 -7.14 11.14
N CYS A 81 6.90 -7.29 10.11
CA CYS A 81 6.59 -6.25 9.14
C CYS A 81 5.08 -6.07 8.96
N LEU A 82 4.70 -4.88 8.48
CA LEU A 82 3.33 -4.58 8.09
C LEU A 82 3.16 -5.00 6.62
N LYS A 83 2.42 -6.07 6.37
CA LYS A 83 2.08 -6.50 5.02
C LYS A 83 0.76 -5.87 4.62
N VAL A 84 0.75 -5.18 3.48
CA VAL A 84 -0.45 -4.56 2.93
C VAL A 84 -0.80 -5.25 1.63
N PHE A 85 -1.99 -5.83 1.58
CA PHE A 85 -2.54 -6.45 0.39
C PHE A 85 -3.63 -5.55 -0.19
N SER A 86 -3.58 -5.26 -1.48
CA SER A 86 -4.58 -4.44 -2.16
C SER A 86 -4.97 -5.10 -3.48
N GLN A 87 -6.26 -5.19 -3.73
CA GLN A 87 -6.81 -5.84 -4.92
C GLN A 87 -7.94 -5.02 -5.53
N ARG A 88 -8.06 -5.02 -6.86
CA ARG A 88 -9.22 -4.43 -7.53
C ARG A 88 -10.45 -5.30 -7.28
N THR A 89 -11.57 -4.69 -6.90
CA THR A 89 -12.83 -5.40 -6.64
C THR A 89 -13.70 -5.58 -7.89
N VAL A 90 -13.32 -4.93 -8.99
CA VAL A 90 -13.96 -5.08 -10.30
C VAL A 90 -13.02 -5.79 -11.27
N LYS A 91 -13.58 -6.68 -12.11
CA LYS A 91 -12.81 -7.32 -13.18
C LYS A 91 -12.19 -6.25 -14.09
N PRO A 92 -10.94 -6.45 -14.55
CA PRO A 92 -10.24 -5.49 -15.39
C PRO A 92 -11.01 -5.02 -16.62
#